data_AF-A0AAF0R9N5-F1
#
_entry.id   AF-A0AAF0R9N5-F1
#
_cell.length_a   1.000
_cell.length_b   1.000
_cell.length_c   1.000
_cell.angle_alpha   90.00
_cell.angle_beta   90.00
_cell.angle_gamma   90.00
#
_symmetry.space_group_name_H-M   'P 1'
#
loop_
_entity.id
_entity.type
_entity.pdbx_description
1 polymer ?
#
loop_
_entity_poly.entity_id
_entity_poly.type
_entity_poly.pdbx_seq_one_letter_code
_entity_poly.pdbx_strand_id
1 'polypeptide(L)'
;MQTTSFSQFNIPSIVRASPRPTTTMLRCQTTSSRRLSPLYAMASSTYRHQVTHSMPPEKLEIFKSLESWVSKNVLSLRMPVEKCWQPIEFLPDPSQGPEQFEEEVPALRQQVLGLSDEYFC
;
A
#
# COMPACT_ATOMS: atom_id res chain seq x y z
N MET A 1 35.36 -12.08 -1.19
CA MET A 1 34.07 -12.15 -0.48
C MET A 1 33.69 -10.74 -0.07
N GLN A 2 32.91 -10.03 -0.88
CA GLN A 2 32.52 -8.64 -0.58
C GLN A 2 31.09 -8.69 -0.02
N THR A 3 30.94 -8.35 1.26
CA THR A 3 29.66 -8.24 1.94
C THR A 3 29.11 -6.84 1.70
N THR A 4 28.15 -6.71 0.78
CA THR A 4 27.44 -5.45 0.59
C THR A 4 26.45 -5.28 1.74
N SER A 5 26.82 -4.42 2.68
CA SER A 5 26.02 -3.98 3.82
C SER A 5 24.77 -3.24 3.32
N PHE A 6 23.59 -3.73 3.67
CA PHE A 6 22.34 -3.00 3.48
C PHE A 6 22.31 -1.85 4.49
N SER A 7 22.48 -0.62 3.99
CA SER A 7 22.34 0.60 4.79
C SER A 7 20.92 0.69 5.34
N GLN A 8 20.80 0.59 6.65
CA GLN A 8 19.57 0.70 7.41
C GLN A 8 19.12 2.16 7.39
N PHE A 9 17.94 2.45 6.83
CA PHE A 9 17.34 3.78 6.87
C PHE A 9 17.27 4.27 8.32
N ASN A 10 18.09 5.28 8.63
CA ASN A 10 18.20 5.85 9.96
C ASN A 10 17.09 6.91 10.11
N ILE A 11 15.95 6.53 10.69
CA ILE A 11 14.87 7.47 11.02
C ILE A 11 15.26 8.15 12.34
N PRO A 12 15.56 9.47 12.38
CA PRO A 12 15.81 10.15 13.65
C PRO A 12 14.52 10.17 14.48
N SER A 13 14.60 9.65 15.71
CA SER A 13 13.53 9.74 16.70
C SER A 13 13.39 11.19 17.17
N ILE A 14 12.43 11.92 16.60
CA ILE A 14 12.10 13.27 17.06
C ILE A 14 11.31 13.13 18.36
N VAL A 15 11.98 13.33 19.50
CA VAL A 15 11.32 13.57 20.79
C VAL A 15 10.65 14.95 20.71
N ARG A 16 9.35 14.95 20.43
CA ARG A 16 8.53 16.16 20.45
C ARG A 16 8.11 16.44 21.90
N ALA A 17 8.88 17.24 22.62
CA ALA A 17 8.44 17.82 23.89
C ALA A 17 7.42 18.93 23.58
N SER A 18 6.15 18.57 23.45
CA SER A 18 5.06 19.55 23.31
C SER A 18 4.41 19.80 24.68
N PRO A 19 4.21 21.06 25.11
CA PRO A 19 3.45 21.36 26.31
C PRO A 19 1.97 20.98 26.15
N ARG A 20 1.38 20.50 27.23
CA ARG A 20 0.00 20.00 27.30
C ARG A 20 -1.01 21.11 26.96
N PRO A 21 -1.84 20.99 25.92
CA PRO A 21 -2.92 21.94 25.69
C PRO A 21 -4.08 21.64 26.66
N THR A 22 -4.39 22.59 27.54
CA THR A 22 -5.62 22.58 28.35
C THR A 22 -6.79 22.92 27.42
N THR A 23 -7.46 21.89 26.90
CA THR A 23 -8.72 22.04 26.16
C THR A 23 -9.89 21.89 27.13
N THR A 24 -10.56 23.00 27.42
CA THR A 24 -11.91 23.00 27.98
C THR A 24 -12.85 22.43 26.93
N MET A 25 -13.29 21.19 27.14
CA MET A 25 -14.28 20.52 26.29
C MET A 25 -15.66 21.18 26.51
N LEU A 26 -16.04 22.09 25.62
CA LEU A 26 -17.44 22.52 25.50
C LEU A 26 -18.25 21.34 24.95
N ARG A 27 -19.07 20.77 25.84
CA ARG A 27 -19.97 19.64 25.57
C ARG A 27 -21.07 20.07 24.60
N CYS A 28 -20.85 19.89 23.31
CA CYS A 28 -21.90 19.92 22.29
C CYS A 28 -22.75 18.65 22.43
N GLN A 29 -24.01 18.79 22.84
CA GLN A 29 -25.00 17.72 22.74
C GLN A 29 -25.60 17.77 21.34
N THR A 30 -25.12 16.91 20.45
CA THR A 30 -25.72 16.72 19.11
C THR A 30 -26.69 15.54 19.12
N THR A 31 -27.83 15.83 18.53
CA THR A 31 -29.03 15.03 18.41
C THR A 31 -28.81 13.71 17.66
N SER A 32 -29.42 12.65 18.20
CA SER A 32 -29.88 11.42 17.55
C SER A 32 -29.14 10.96 16.28
N SER A 33 -28.17 10.07 16.46
CA SER A 33 -27.63 9.22 15.41
C SER A 33 -28.75 8.35 14.84
N ARG A 34 -29.30 8.72 13.67
CA ARG A 34 -30.05 7.79 12.83
C ARG A 34 -29.06 6.73 12.36
N ARG A 35 -29.13 5.55 12.98
CA ARG A 35 -28.47 4.33 12.50
C ARG A 35 -28.98 4.05 11.10
N LEU A 36 -28.15 4.27 10.08
CA LEU A 36 -28.42 3.76 8.74
C LEU A 36 -28.25 2.24 8.80
N SER A 37 -29.32 1.53 8.47
CA SER A 37 -29.37 0.08 8.36
C SER A 37 -28.32 -0.41 7.36
N PRO A 38 -27.59 -1.51 7.61
CA PRO A 38 -26.75 -2.12 6.60
C PRO A 38 -27.67 -2.67 5.50
N LEU A 39 -27.73 -1.98 4.37
CA LEU A 39 -28.38 -2.48 3.16
C LEU A 39 -27.56 -3.67 2.66
N TYR A 40 -28.06 -4.88 2.94
CA TYR A 40 -27.89 -6.10 2.15
C TYR A 40 -26.55 -6.25 1.42
N ALA A 41 -25.47 -6.42 2.18
CA ALA A 41 -24.29 -7.13 1.68
C ALA A 41 -24.68 -8.61 1.53
N MET A 42 -25.23 -8.98 0.38
CA MET A 42 -25.36 -10.38 -0.02
C MET A 42 -23.96 -10.90 -0.33
N ALA A 43 -23.20 -11.21 0.72
CA ALA A 43 -22.02 -12.04 0.59
C ALA A 43 -22.50 -13.37 0.01
N SER A 44 -22.26 -13.60 -1.28
CA SER A 44 -22.36 -14.93 -1.84
C SER A 44 -21.43 -15.80 -1.00
N SER A 45 -21.99 -16.61 -0.11
CA SER A 45 -21.24 -17.64 0.57
C SER A 45 -20.77 -18.60 -0.52
N THR A 46 -19.55 -18.37 -1.01
CA THR A 46 -18.83 -19.39 -1.75
C THR A 46 -18.52 -20.46 -0.71
N TYR A 47 -19.51 -21.32 -0.42
CA TYR A 47 -19.41 -22.48 0.44
C TYR A 47 -18.55 -23.53 -0.27
N ARG A 48 -17.29 -23.17 -0.53
CA ARG A 48 -16.24 -24.10 -0.86
C ARG A 48 -15.62 -24.47 0.48
N HIS A 49 -15.65 -25.76 0.80
CA HIS A 49 -14.86 -26.28 1.90
C HIS A 49 -13.41 -25.86 1.67
N GLN A 50 -12.81 -25.22 2.67
CA GLN A 50 -11.41 -24.81 2.60
C GLN A 50 -10.55 -26.08 2.62
N VAL A 51 -10.00 -26.45 1.47
CA VAL A 51 -9.02 -27.53 1.36
C VAL A 51 -7.63 -26.91 1.38
N THR A 52 -6.80 -27.34 2.32
CA THR A 52 -5.40 -26.95 2.41
C THR A 52 -4.51 -28.16 2.09
N HIS A 53 -3.28 -27.89 1.65
CA HIS A 53 -2.26 -28.93 1.40
C HIS A 53 -2.69 -30.03 0.40
N SER A 54 -3.43 -29.68 -0.64
CA SER A 54 -3.86 -30.63 -1.68
C SER A 54 -2.70 -31.29 -2.45
N MET A 55 -1.49 -30.75 -2.34
CA MET A 55 -0.29 -31.28 -2.98
C MET A 55 0.40 -32.30 -2.05
N PRO A 56 0.67 -33.53 -2.50
CA PRO A 56 1.43 -34.51 -1.72
C PRO A 56 2.82 -33.98 -1.32
N PRO A 57 3.30 -34.26 -0.10
CA PRO A 57 4.55 -33.74 0.41
C PRO A 57 5.78 -34.19 -0.40
N GLU A 58 5.72 -35.34 -1.06
CA GLU A 58 6.79 -35.87 -1.91
C GLU A 58 7.08 -34.94 -3.09
N LYS A 59 6.07 -34.22 -3.60
CA LYS A 59 6.25 -33.24 -4.68
C LYS A 59 7.08 -32.03 -4.27
N LEU A 60 7.31 -31.79 -2.98
CA LEU A 60 8.19 -30.72 -2.50
C LEU A 60 9.65 -30.95 -2.91
N GLU A 61 10.07 -32.21 -3.08
CA GLU A 61 11.43 -32.55 -3.49
C GLU A 61 11.74 -32.02 -4.91
N ILE A 62 10.73 -31.99 -5.79
CA ILE A 62 10.84 -31.41 -7.13
C ILE A 62 11.22 -29.93 -7.04
N PHE A 63 10.56 -29.16 -6.18
CA PHE A 63 10.87 -27.73 -6.00
C PHE A 63 12.28 -27.50 -5.47
N LYS A 64 12.76 -28.37 -4.57
CA LYS A 64 14.16 -28.32 -4.09
C LYS A 64 15.14 -28.58 -5.24
N SER A 65 14.89 -29.57 -6.08
CA SER A 65 15.75 -29.86 -7.23
C SER A 65 15.78 -28.71 -8.27
N LEU A 66 14.69 -27.95 -8.38
CA LEU A 66 14.54 -26.85 -9.33
C LEU A 66 15.18 -25.52 -8.87
N GLU A 67 15.66 -25.41 -7.63
CA GLU A 67 16.17 -24.16 -7.05
C GLU A 67 17.26 -23.50 -7.92
N SER A 68 18.22 -24.30 -8.40
CA SER A 68 19.32 -23.82 -9.26
C SER A 68 18.84 -23.38 -10.65
N TRP A 69 17.82 -24.04 -11.20
CA TRP A 69 17.22 -23.70 -12.49
C TRP A 69 16.40 -22.41 -12.39
N VAL A 70 15.61 -22.25 -11.33
CA VAL A 70 14.81 -21.04 -11.05
C VAL A 70 15.72 -19.84 -10.91
N SER A 71 16.85 -19.98 -10.21
CA SER A 71 17.81 -18.89 -10.03
C SER A 71 18.38 -18.36 -11.35
N LYS A 72 18.57 -19.23 -12.34
CA LYS A 72 19.15 -18.87 -13.65
C LYS A 72 18.10 -18.38 -14.65
N ASN A 73 16.90 -18.97 -14.64
CA ASN A 73 15.92 -18.77 -15.71
C ASN A 73 14.72 -17.92 -15.29
N VAL A 74 14.35 -17.96 -14.01
CA VAL A 74 13.16 -17.26 -13.51
C VAL A 74 13.56 -15.97 -12.79
N LEU A 75 14.53 -16.03 -11.87
CA LEU A 75 14.96 -14.84 -11.14
C LEU A 75 15.65 -13.81 -12.03
N SER A 76 16.26 -14.24 -13.14
CA SER A 76 16.89 -13.36 -14.13
C SER A 76 15.89 -12.49 -14.90
N LEU A 77 14.61 -12.88 -14.94
CA LEU A 77 13.55 -12.10 -15.58
C LEU A 77 13.05 -10.94 -14.71
N ARG A 78 13.38 -10.95 -13.40
CA ARG A 78 12.96 -9.90 -12.48
C ARG A 78 13.74 -8.62 -12.80
N MET A 79 13.00 -7.54 -13.00
CA MET A 79 13.59 -6.21 -13.07
C MET A 79 14.31 -5.86 -11.75
N PRO A 80 15.56 -5.38 -11.80
CA PRO A 80 16.26 -4.87 -10.62
C PRO A 80 15.45 -3.76 -9.95
N VAL A 81 15.49 -3.71 -8.62
CA VAL A 81 14.66 -2.78 -7.84
C VAL A 81 14.97 -1.33 -8.20
N GLU A 82 16.25 -1.03 -8.45
CA GLU A 82 16.75 0.29 -8.82
C GLU A 82 16.24 0.75 -10.20
N LYS A 83 15.75 -0.19 -11.02
CA LYS A 83 15.15 0.07 -12.33
C LYS A 83 13.62 -0.03 -12.32
N CYS A 84 13.03 -0.43 -11.20
CA CYS A 84 11.58 -0.45 -11.04
C CYS A 84 11.11 0.97 -10.75
N TRP A 85 10.14 1.42 -11.53
CA TRP A 85 9.42 2.65 -11.23
C TRP A 85 8.91 2.64 -9.79
N GLN A 86 9.08 3.75 -9.09
CA GLN A 86 8.46 3.96 -7.79
C GLN A 86 7.18 4.78 -7.96
N PRO A 87 6.12 4.51 -7.17
CA PRO A 87 4.89 5.30 -7.25
C PRO A 87 5.11 6.81 -7.09
N ILE A 88 6.07 7.20 -6.25
CA ILE A 88 6.40 8.60 -5.99
C ILE A 88 6.92 9.34 -7.24
N GLU A 89 7.45 8.63 -8.24
CA GLU A 89 7.91 9.24 -9.49
C GLU A 89 6.77 9.80 -10.35
N PHE A 90 5.52 9.37 -10.10
CA PHE A 90 4.33 9.80 -10.85
C PHE A 90 3.29 10.51 -9.97
N LEU A 91 3.65 10.83 -8.72
CA LEU A 91 2.77 11.51 -7.77
C LEU A 91 3.36 12.88 -7.43
N PRO A 92 2.51 13.85 -7.04
CA PRO A 92 2.99 15.12 -6.53
C PRO A 92 3.96 14.92 -5.35
N ASP A 93 5.15 15.50 -5.41
CA ASP A 93 6.21 15.26 -4.43
C ASP A 93 6.04 16.18 -3.21
N PRO A 94 5.68 15.63 -2.03
CA PRO A 94 5.50 16.43 -0.81
C PRO A 94 6.82 16.99 -0.26
N SER A 95 7.96 16.54 -0.78
CA SER A 95 9.30 16.88 -0.29
C SER A 95 9.86 18.14 -0.94
N GLN A 96 9.35 18.57 -2.11
CA GLN A 96 9.82 19.76 -2.82
C GLN A 96 9.47 21.06 -2.09
N GLY A 97 8.43 21.02 -1.25
CA GLY A 97 7.93 22.16 -0.49
C GLY A 97 6.41 22.31 -0.64
N PRO A 98 5.77 23.11 0.23
CA PRO A 98 4.33 23.31 0.16
C PRO A 98 3.89 23.98 -1.15
N GLU A 99 4.72 24.84 -1.75
CA GLU A 99 4.37 25.61 -2.94
C GLU A 99 4.17 24.73 -4.18
N GLN A 100 5.11 23.84 -4.53
CA GLN A 100 4.94 22.96 -5.69
C GLN A 100 3.86 21.89 -5.46
N PHE A 101 3.82 21.30 -4.26
CA PHE A 101 2.84 20.26 -3.94
C PHE A 101 1.40 20.80 -3.97
N GLU A 102 1.17 22.01 -3.46
CA GLU A 102 -0.14 22.66 -3.49
C GLU A 102 -0.58 23.09 -4.89
N GLU A 103 0.32 23.18 -5.86
CA GLU A 103 0.01 23.42 -7.27
C GLU A 103 -0.27 22.11 -8.04
N GLU A 104 0.58 21.10 -7.85
CA GLU A 104 0.51 19.83 -8.58
C GLU A 104 -0.75 19.02 -8.25
N VAL A 105 -1.20 19.04 -6.99
CA VAL A 105 -2.39 18.27 -6.56
C VAL A 105 -3.69 18.80 -7.21
N PRO A 106 -4.00 20.11 -7.19
CA PRO A 106 -5.15 20.65 -7.92
C PRO A 106 -5.04 20.44 -9.44
N ALA A 107 -3.86 20.60 -10.03
CA ALA A 107 -3.66 20.38 -11.46
C ALA A 107 -3.99 18.94 -11.88
N LEU A 108 -3.51 17.95 -11.12
CA LEU A 108 -3.84 16.54 -11.33
C LEU A 108 -5.36 16.29 -11.22
N ARG A 109 -6.01 16.87 -10.21
CA ARG A 109 -7.48 16.74 -10.04
C ARG A 109 -8.25 17.35 -11.21
N GLN A 110 -7.82 18.49 -11.72
CA GLN A 110 -8.42 19.12 -12.90
C GLN A 110 -8.30 18.25 -14.15
N GLN A 111 -7.13 17.63 -14.37
CA GLN A 111 -6.95 16.70 -15.48
C GLN A 111 -7.92 15.51 -15.40
N VAL A 112 -8.17 15.00 -14.19
CA VAL A 112 -9.09 13.88 -13.97
C VAL A 112 -10.56 14.27 -14.24
N LEU A 113 -10.96 15.53 -14.00
CA LEU A 113 -12.33 15.99 -14.31
C LEU A 113 -12.69 15.90 -15.80
N GLY A 114 -11.69 15.85 -16.70
CA GLY A 114 -11.90 15.67 -18.13
C GLY A 114 -12.06 14.21 -18.57
N LEU A 115 -11.91 13.24 -17.66
CA LEU A 115 -12.04 11.81 -17.95
C LEU A 115 -13.47 11.33 -17.70
N SER A 116 -13.93 10.33 -18.49
CA SER A 116 -15.25 9.71 -18.30
C SER A 116 -15.28 8.83 -17.05
N ASP A 117 -16.42 8.82 -16.35
CA ASP A 117 -16.66 7.96 -15.18
C ASP A 117 -16.54 6.45 -15.51
N GLU A 118 -16.69 6.07 -16.79
CA GLU A 118 -16.51 4.69 -17.27
C GLU A 118 -15.11 4.13 -16.98
N TYR A 119 -14.08 4.98 -16.88
CA TYR A 119 -12.71 4.56 -16.55
C TYR A 119 -12.50 4.26 -15.06
N PHE A 120 -13.44 4.66 -14.19
CA PHE A 120 -13.33 4.58 -12.74
C PHE A 120 -14.32 3.60 -12.08
N CYS A 121 -15.13 2.90 -12.89
CA CYS A 121 -16.17 1.95 -12.45
C CYS A 121 -15.65 0.54 -12.13
#